data_AF-A0A4S0UJV4-F1
#
_entry.id   AF-A0A4S0UJV4-F1
#
_cell.length_a   1.000
_cell.length_b   1.000
_cell.length_c   1.000
_cell.angle_alpha   90.00
_cell.angle_beta   90.00
_cell.angle_gamma   90.00
#
_symmetry.space_group_name_H-M   'P 1'
#
loop_
_entity.id
_entity.type
_entity.pdbx_description
1 polymer ?
#
loop_
_entity_poly.entity_id
_entity_poly.type
_entity_poly.pdbx_seq_one_letter_code
_entity_poly.pdbx_strand_id
1 'polypeptide(L)'
;AGRAKLTDAVIGCGVPHLGRGQHGNFLIELRNVMAEVSGVRRLGSAALDLAYVAAGRMDGFWETGLSAWDIAAGTLLIREAGGFVSDMNGGQDMLE
;
A
#
# COMPACT_ATOMS: atom_id res chain seq x y z
N ALA A 1 -11.22 -5.44 -3.62
CA ALA A 1 -11.98 -6.66 -3.30
C ALA A 1 -12.99 -6.31 -2.22
N GLY A 2 -14.19 -6.92 -2.21
CA GLY A 2 -15.28 -6.55 -1.32
C GLY A 2 -15.16 -7.05 0.13
N ARG A 3 -13.95 -7.32 0.62
CA ARG A 3 -13.73 -7.85 1.98
C ARG A 3 -13.79 -6.70 2.98
N ALA A 4 -14.55 -6.88 4.06
CA ALA A 4 -14.78 -5.83 5.05
C ALA A 4 -13.89 -5.94 6.31
N LYS A 5 -13.27 -7.11 6.55
CA LYS A 5 -12.45 -7.37 7.74
C LYS A 5 -11.00 -7.57 7.35
N LEU A 6 -10.08 -7.00 8.14
CA LEU A 6 -8.64 -7.16 7.94
C LEU A 6 -8.22 -8.63 7.97
N THR A 7 -8.85 -9.44 8.82
CA THR A 7 -8.56 -10.87 8.96
C THR A 7 -8.72 -11.65 7.66
N ASP A 8 -9.52 -11.16 6.70
CA ASP A 8 -9.74 -11.80 5.40
C ASP A 8 -8.87 -11.17 4.29
N ALA A 9 -8.17 -10.09 4.60
CA ALA A 9 -7.51 -9.22 3.63
C ALA A 9 -6.08 -9.67 3.29
N VAL A 10 -5.67 -9.38 2.06
CA VAL A 10 -4.28 -9.47 1.59
C VAL A 10 -3.77 -8.07 1.29
N ILE A 11 -2.73 -7.63 2.01
CA ILE A 11 -2.20 -6.27 1.91
C ILE A 11 -0.81 -6.26 1.26
N GLY A 12 -0.61 -5.41 0.27
CA GLY A 12 0.69 -5.15 -0.34
C GLY A 12 1.53 -4.17 0.47
N CYS A 13 2.86 -4.34 0.45
CA CYS A 13 3.77 -3.37 1.05
C CYS A 13 5.09 -3.22 0.29
N GLY A 14 5.72 -2.06 0.43
CA GLY A 14 7.10 -1.83 0.03
C GLY A 14 8.07 -1.89 1.20
N VAL A 15 9.08 -2.76 1.10
CA VAL A 15 10.12 -2.93 2.14
C VAL A 15 11.30 -1.99 1.81
N PRO A 16 11.69 -1.06 2.71
CA PRO A 16 12.89 -0.28 2.52
C PRO A 16 14.13 -1.18 2.58
N HIS A 17 15.00 -1.06 1.58
CA HIS A 17 16.21 -1.86 1.41
C HIS A 17 17.47 -0.99 1.50
N LEU A 18 18.65 -1.55 1.20
CA LEU A 18 19.94 -0.85 1.20
C LEU A 18 19.83 0.58 0.63
N GLY A 19 20.31 1.56 1.39
CA GLY A 19 20.30 2.99 1.03
C GLY A 19 18.98 3.72 1.31
N ARG A 20 17.89 3.01 1.64
CA ARG A 20 16.66 3.60 2.17
C ARG A 20 16.76 3.67 3.70
N GLY A 21 16.21 4.72 4.31
CA GLY A 21 16.17 4.89 5.76
C GLY A 21 14.97 4.19 6.40
N GLN A 22 14.73 4.47 7.68
CA GLN A 22 13.49 4.13 8.40
C GLN A 22 13.14 2.62 8.52
N HIS A 23 14.13 1.73 8.44
CA HIS A 23 13.91 0.28 8.57
C HIS A 23 13.19 -0.11 9.87
N GLY A 24 13.52 0.54 10.99
CA GLY A 24 12.90 0.27 12.29
C GLY A 24 11.40 0.60 12.31
N ASN A 25 11.01 1.73 11.72
CA ASN A 25 9.60 2.14 11.62
C ASN A 25 8.81 1.15 10.77
N PHE A 26 9.36 0.79 9.59
CA PHE A 26 8.73 -0.18 8.72
C PHE A 26 8.53 -1.54 9.41
N LEU A 27 9.49 -2.02 10.20
CA LEU A 27 9.34 -3.28 10.93
C LEU A 27 8.21 -3.23 11.97
N ILE A 28 7.97 -2.07 12.58
CA ILE A 28 6.84 -1.86 13.50
C ILE A 28 5.51 -1.86 12.74
N GLU A 29 5.44 -1.13 11.63
CA GLU A 29 4.26 -1.09 10.74
C GLU A 29 3.92 -2.50 10.25
N LEU A 30 4.92 -3.21 9.71
CA LEU A 30 4.77 -4.56 9.21
C LEU A 30 4.30 -5.52 10.30
N ARG A 31 4.89 -5.46 11.51
CA ARG A 31 4.44 -6.26 12.66
C ARG A 31 2.97 -6.05 12.96
N ASN A 32 2.52 -4.79 12.99
CA ASN A 32 1.14 -4.45 13.31
C ASN A 32 0.18 -4.95 12.23
N VAL A 33 0.52 -4.79 10.94
CA VAL A 33 -0.34 -5.27 9.85
C VAL A 33 -0.36 -6.80 9.80
N MET A 34 0.79 -7.46 9.91
CA MET A 34 0.90 -8.93 9.85
C MET A 34 0.08 -9.64 10.93
N ALA A 35 -0.15 -9.00 12.08
CA ALA A 35 -0.95 -9.56 13.16
C ALA A 35 -2.46 -9.61 12.84
N GLU A 36 -2.93 -8.79 11.90
CA GLU A 36 -4.36 -8.54 11.68
C GLU A 36 -4.87 -9.04 10.31
N VAL A 37 -3.98 -9.45 9.39
CA VAL A 37 -4.33 -9.77 8.00
C VAL A 37 -4.10 -11.23 7.62
N SER A 38 -4.87 -11.73 6.64
CA SER A 38 -4.68 -13.08 6.08
C SER A 38 -3.35 -13.24 5.33
N GLY A 39 -2.77 -12.15 4.83
CA GLY A 39 -1.44 -12.19 4.25
C GLY A 39 -0.88 -10.84 3.84
N VAL A 40 0.46 -10.78 3.80
CA VAL A 40 1.20 -9.65 3.26
C VAL A 40 1.85 -10.04 1.94
N ARG A 41 1.95 -9.10 0.99
CA ARG A 41 2.63 -9.28 -0.30
C ARG A 41 3.65 -8.17 -0.54
N ARG A 42 4.76 -8.53 -1.16
CA ARG A 42 5.81 -7.61 -1.60
C ARG A 42 6.10 -7.93 -3.06
N LEU A 43 5.51 -7.19 -4.00
CA LEU A 43 5.66 -7.45 -5.44
C LEU A 43 6.87 -6.76 -6.04
N GLY A 44 7.26 -5.60 -5.49
CA GLY A 44 8.42 -4.83 -5.96
C GLY A 44 8.13 -3.83 -7.06
N SER A 45 6.87 -3.48 -7.27
CA SER A 45 6.45 -2.44 -8.19
C SER A 45 5.20 -1.75 -7.62
N ALA A 46 5.38 -0.55 -7.07
CA ALA A 46 4.28 0.22 -6.49
C ALA A 46 3.13 0.45 -7.48
N ALA A 47 3.45 0.77 -8.74
CA ALA A 47 2.45 0.94 -9.79
C ALA A 47 1.61 -0.34 -10.01
N LEU A 48 2.24 -1.52 -9.98
CA LEU A 48 1.53 -2.79 -10.11
C LEU A 48 0.73 -3.14 -8.86
N ASP A 49 1.27 -2.86 -7.67
CA ASP A 49 0.59 -3.06 -6.39
C ASP A 49 -0.71 -2.23 -6.33
N LEU A 50 -0.66 -0.95 -6.71
CA LEU A 50 -1.84 -0.08 -6.77
C LEU A 50 -2.87 -0.56 -7.81
N ALA A 51 -2.41 -0.99 -8.99
CA ALA A 51 -3.30 -1.59 -9.99
C ALA A 51 -3.96 -2.89 -9.48
N TYR A 52 -3.26 -3.68 -8.66
CA TYR A 52 -3.82 -4.88 -8.02
C TYR A 52 -4.86 -4.54 -6.96
N VAL A 53 -4.69 -3.44 -6.22
CA VAL A 53 -5.72 -2.92 -5.31
C VAL A 53 -6.96 -2.50 -6.11
N ALA A 54 -6.79 -1.70 -7.15
CA ALA A 54 -7.88 -1.26 -8.02
C ALA A 54 -8.65 -2.44 -8.66
N ALA A 55 -7.93 -3.47 -9.11
CA ALA A 55 -8.51 -4.69 -9.67
C ALA A 55 -9.07 -5.67 -8.60
N GLY A 56 -8.92 -5.35 -7.31
CA GLY A 56 -9.37 -6.19 -6.21
C GLY A 56 -8.61 -7.52 -6.03
N ARG A 57 -7.40 -7.63 -6.58
CA ARG A 57 -6.48 -8.76 -6.36
C ARG A 57 -5.79 -8.66 -4.99
N MET A 58 -5.61 -7.44 -4.51
CA MET A 58 -5.23 -7.12 -3.13
C MET A 58 -6.28 -6.19 -2.53
N ASP A 59 -6.32 -6.13 -1.20
CA ASP A 59 -7.31 -5.36 -0.44
C ASP A 59 -6.77 -4.00 0.02
N GLY A 60 -5.44 -3.80 -0.01
CA GLY A 60 -4.80 -2.53 0.31
C GLY A 60 -3.31 -2.55 0.01
N PHE A 61 -2.66 -1.38 0.10
CA PHE A 61 -1.23 -1.20 -0.10
C PHE A 61 -0.70 -0.05 0.77
N TRP A 62 0.50 -0.21 1.35
CA TRP A 62 1.23 0.90 1.99
C TRP A 62 2.72 0.86 1.65
N GLU A 63 3.32 2.02 1.43
CA GLU A 63 4.76 2.18 1.22
C GLU A 63 5.16 3.64 1.49
N THR A 64 6.39 3.86 1.96
CA THR A 64 6.95 5.19 2.18
C THR A 64 8.10 5.47 1.21
N GLY A 65 8.33 6.76 0.90
CA GLY A 65 9.45 7.18 0.06
C GLY A 65 9.29 6.88 -1.44
N LEU A 66 8.05 6.77 -1.92
CA LEU A 66 7.71 6.72 -3.34
C LEU A 66 7.76 8.11 -3.96
N SER A 67 8.10 8.19 -5.24
CA SER A 67 8.01 9.43 -6.01
C SER A 67 6.63 9.55 -6.66
N ALA A 68 6.23 10.76 -7.04
CA ALA A 68 4.91 11.01 -7.64
C ALA A 68 4.62 10.12 -8.86
N TRP A 69 5.63 9.82 -9.69
CA TRP A 69 5.48 8.94 -10.86
C TRP A 69 5.22 7.47 -10.51
N ASP A 70 5.61 7.01 -9.33
CA ASP A 70 5.37 5.62 -8.90
C ASP A 70 3.88 5.38 -8.58
N ILE A 71 3.16 6.44 -8.20
CA ILE A 71 1.80 6.34 -7.65
C ILE A 71 0.73 7.09 -8.44
N ALA A 72 1.08 8.11 -9.24
CA ALA A 72 0.09 8.98 -9.90
C ALA A 72 -0.96 8.20 -10.71
N ALA A 73 -0.53 7.25 -11.54
CA ALA A 73 -1.43 6.42 -12.33
C ALA A 73 -2.26 5.48 -11.44
N GLY A 74 -1.63 4.85 -10.44
CA GLY A 74 -2.29 3.92 -9.52
C GLY A 74 -3.35 4.60 -8.64
N THR A 75 -3.09 5.83 -8.19
CA THR A 75 -4.04 6.64 -7.43
C THR A 75 -5.33 6.89 -8.22
N LEU A 76 -5.21 7.23 -9.51
CA LEU A 76 -6.38 7.39 -10.38
C LEU A 76 -7.14 6.07 -10.53
N LEU A 77 -6.43 4.95 -10.79
CA LEU A 77 -7.05 3.63 -10.92
C LEU A 77 -7.86 3.24 -9.67
N ILE A 78 -7.31 3.46 -8.48
CA ILE A 78 -7.99 3.13 -7.22
C ILE A 78 -9.24 4.00 -7.04
N ARG A 79 -9.14 5.31 -7.28
CA ARG A 79 -10.28 6.24 -7.16
C ARG A 79 -11.42 5.88 -8.12
N GLU A 80 -11.11 5.59 -9.39
CA GLU A 80 -12.10 5.16 -10.38
C GLU A 80 -12.70 3.79 -10.07
N ALA A 81 -11.96 2.92 -9.36
CA ALA A 81 -12.48 1.65 -8.84
C ALA A 81 -13.33 1.81 -7.56
N GLY A 82 -13.54 3.04 -7.08
CA GLY A 82 -14.31 3.36 -5.87
C GLY A 82 -13.54 3.20 -4.56
N GLY A 83 -12.21 3.10 -4.62
CA GLY A 83 -11.33 3.05 -3.46
C GLY A 83 -10.86 4.42 -2.98
N PHE A 84 -10.08 4.42 -1.91
CA PHE A 84 -9.53 5.63 -1.28
C PHE A 84 -8.00 5.57 -1.27
N VAL A 85 -7.37 6.75 -1.32
CA VAL A 85 -5.92 6.92 -1.22
C VAL A 85 -5.65 8.11 -0.31
N SER A 86 -4.67 7.96 0.58
CA SER A 86 -4.18 9.01 1.49
C SER A 86 -2.66 8.92 1.63
N ASP A 87 -2.05 9.95 2.19
CA ASP A 87 -0.73 9.81 2.81
C ASP A 87 -0.80 9.03 4.14
N MET A 88 0.35 8.82 4.79
CA MET A 88 0.47 8.05 6.04
C MET A 88 -0.21 8.72 7.26
N ASN A 89 -0.53 10.02 7.18
CA ASN A 89 -1.25 10.77 8.20
C ASN A 89 -2.76 10.89 7.91
N GLY A 90 -3.23 10.32 6.80
CA GLY A 90 -4.63 10.41 6.36
C GLY A 90 -4.97 11.67 5.54
N GLY A 91 -3.96 12.45 5.13
CA GLY A 91 -4.12 13.63 4.28
C GLY A 91 -4.19 13.30 2.77
N GLN A 92 -4.04 14.32 1.94
CA GLN A 92 -4.13 14.23 0.47
C GLN A 92 -2.82 14.62 -0.24
N ASP A 93 -1.71 14.67 0.50
CA ASP A 93 -0.44 15.23 0.01
C ASP A 93 0.46 14.14 -0.57
N MET A 94 -0.11 13.00 -1.00
CA MET A 94 0.67 11.85 -1.46
C MET A 94 1.45 12.12 -2.76
N LEU A 95 1.06 13.12 -3.55
CA LEU A 95 1.70 13.51 -4.81
C LEU A 95 2.64 14.71 -4.68
N GLU A 96 2.70 15.33 -3.50
CA GLU A 96 3.58 16.47 -3.19
C GLU A 96 4.94 15.98 -2.64
#